data_AF-Q5WXY2-F1
#
_entry.id   AF-Q5WXY2-F1
#
_cell.length_a   1.000
_cell.length_b   1.000
_cell.length_c   1.000
_cell.angle_alpha   90.00
_cell.angle_beta   90.00
_cell.angle_gamma   90.00
#
_symmetry.space_group_name_H-M   'P 1'
#
loop_
_entity.id
_entity.type
_entity.pdbx_description
1 polymer ?
#
loop_
_entity_poly.entity_id
_entity_poly.type
_entity_poly.pdbx_seq_one_letter_code
_entity_poly.pdbx_strand_id
1 'polypeptide(L)'
;MTRLEELLYTLTSVIIRYHDSQPKVLNKLIVESNPILLRRKALALAKEIIQDKDVECKGRLEELIQNCTKGYPDRKPFLYFILNEVLFLKSMLDRKSSFEPFKLEEYKKQIAQLLIDLKQLMITPKSKTYEVKYTSSTESSETSISLSGVKNDGYVGGEFCNSGNLIKEEVLEALNIHINSKNTAECSSDEEIKALAESLCLEHQNALLVPELLEKAQILSVSNKEQEKELLTKTQEAEKDKNTISEQEATILEKDKEIEKLKEKVSELTRSMPRPVFNPVLPLGYSSLFFNTKLGTQAKQQTIIDVSDLPMVKSSETTDTQPNQSFSMGNGHGD
;
A
#
# COMPACT_ATOMS: atom_id res chain seq x y z
N MET A 1 16.83 5.11 11.09
CA MET A 1 17.13 6.27 10.24
C MET A 1 17.48 5.70 8.89
N THR A 2 16.72 6.02 7.85
CA THR A 2 16.98 5.48 6.51
C THR A 2 18.11 6.26 5.83
N ARG A 3 18.77 5.66 4.85
CA ARG A 3 19.79 6.36 4.04
C ARG A 3 19.20 7.53 3.23
N LEU A 4 17.90 7.49 2.98
CA LEU A 4 17.18 8.60 2.34
C LEU A 4 17.04 9.81 3.28
N GLU A 5 16.79 9.59 4.57
CA GLU A 5 16.81 10.66 5.57
C GLU A 5 18.20 11.29 5.66
N GLU A 6 19.26 10.48 5.57
CA GLU A 6 20.63 10.98 5.50
C GLU A 6 20.86 11.86 4.27
N LEU A 7 20.36 11.49 3.09
CA LEU A 7 20.40 12.33 1.89
C LEU A 7 19.68 13.68 2.11
N LEU A 8 18.50 13.67 2.72
CA LEU A 8 17.77 14.90 3.06
C LEU A 8 18.60 15.82 3.97
N TYR A 9 19.19 15.28 5.04
CA TYR A 9 19.97 16.08 5.99
C TYR A 9 21.28 16.59 5.40
N THR A 10 21.96 15.80 4.58
CA THR A 10 23.21 16.20 3.90
C THR A 10 22.97 17.25 2.82
N LEU A 11 21.87 17.22 2.09
CA LEU A 11 21.51 18.32 1.18
C LEU A 11 21.18 19.59 1.95
N THR A 12 20.46 19.46 3.07
CA THR A 12 20.15 20.59 3.95
C THR A 12 21.44 21.20 4.54
N SER A 13 22.42 20.36 4.92
CA SER A 13 23.71 20.82 5.46
C SER A 13 24.53 21.58 4.42
N VAL A 14 24.37 21.33 3.12
CA VAL A 14 24.99 22.14 2.05
C VAL A 14 24.54 23.59 2.13
N ILE A 15 23.25 23.88 2.33
CA ILE A 15 22.74 25.25 2.45
C ILE A 15 23.30 25.92 3.72
N ILE A 16 23.26 25.21 4.85
CA ILE A 16 23.77 25.68 6.15
C ILE A 16 25.26 26.03 6.07
N ARG A 17 26.09 25.09 5.59
CA ARG A 17 27.53 25.31 5.49
C ARG A 17 27.88 26.35 4.43
N TYR A 18 27.11 26.43 3.34
CA TYR A 18 27.31 27.49 2.36
C TYR A 18 27.06 28.86 2.99
N HIS A 19 25.99 29.02 3.78
CA HIS A 19 25.72 30.23 4.55
C HIS A 19 26.90 30.62 5.44
N ASP A 20 27.38 29.71 6.28
CA ASP A 20 28.45 30.00 7.25
C ASP A 20 29.83 30.21 6.62
N SER A 21 30.02 29.74 5.38
CA SER A 21 31.24 29.98 4.60
C SER A 21 31.30 31.38 3.97
N GLN A 22 30.19 32.12 3.90
CA GLN A 22 30.19 33.44 3.25
C GLN A 22 30.82 34.52 4.15
N PRO A 23 31.80 35.30 3.66
CA PRO A 23 32.47 36.32 4.46
C PRO A 23 31.55 37.43 4.98
N LYS A 24 30.45 37.71 4.27
CA LYS A 24 29.48 38.77 4.62
C LYS A 24 28.46 38.33 5.68
N VAL A 25 28.43 37.05 6.03
CA VAL A 25 27.55 36.51 7.09
C VAL A 25 28.25 36.69 8.43
N LEU A 26 27.73 37.61 9.25
CA LEU A 26 28.28 37.92 10.58
C LEU A 26 27.82 36.92 11.64
N ASN A 27 26.56 36.48 11.56
CA ASN A 27 25.96 35.53 12.49
C ASN A 27 26.02 34.12 11.89
N LYS A 28 27.19 33.49 11.98
CA LYS A 28 27.34 32.08 11.59
C LYS A 28 26.51 31.21 12.51
N LEU A 29 25.84 30.22 11.93
CA LEU A 29 25.04 29.25 12.67
C LEU A 29 25.93 28.31 13.47
N ILE A 30 27.07 27.92 12.87
CA ILE A 30 28.01 26.98 13.45
C ILE A 30 29.41 27.59 13.44
N VAL A 31 29.98 27.72 14.63
CA VAL A 31 31.37 28.11 14.83
C VAL A 31 32.15 26.89 15.29
N GLU A 32 32.85 26.25 14.36
CA GLU A 32 33.69 25.08 14.62
C GLU A 32 34.87 25.07 13.64
N SER A 33 36.06 24.79 14.14
CA SER A 33 37.30 24.76 13.35
C SER A 33 37.67 23.34 12.91
N ASN A 34 37.28 22.32 13.69
CA ASN A 34 37.54 20.94 13.31
C ASN A 34 36.56 20.50 12.20
N PRO A 35 37.03 20.05 11.02
CA PRO A 35 36.16 19.74 9.89
C PRO A 35 35.18 18.61 10.19
N ILE A 36 35.57 17.59 10.97
CA ILE A 36 34.71 16.47 11.32
C ILE A 36 33.60 16.93 12.27
N LEU A 37 33.92 17.75 13.27
CA LEU A 37 32.94 18.30 14.20
C LEU A 37 32.02 19.30 13.51
N LEU A 38 32.54 20.09 12.57
CA LEU A 38 31.76 21.02 11.76
C LEU A 38 30.68 20.28 10.97
N ARG A 39 31.06 19.19 10.27
CA ARG A 39 30.10 18.34 9.53
C ARG A 39 29.05 17.75 10.46
N ARG A 40 29.44 17.22 11.62
CA ARG A 40 28.49 16.66 12.60
C ARG A 40 27.51 17.72 13.13
N LYS A 41 27.99 18.92 13.46
CA LYS A 41 27.15 20.04 13.91
C LYS A 41 26.22 20.52 12.80
N ALA A 42 26.68 20.57 11.56
CA ALA A 42 25.86 20.94 10.39
C ALA A 42 24.74 19.94 10.16
N LEU A 43 25.04 18.65 10.29
CA LEU A 43 24.05 17.59 10.14
C LEU A 43 23.06 17.55 11.31
N ALA A 44 23.50 17.86 12.53
CA ALA A 44 22.61 18.04 13.68
C ALA A 44 21.65 19.22 13.49
N LEU A 45 22.15 20.38 13.06
CA LEU A 45 21.31 21.54 12.78
C LEU A 45 20.36 21.30 11.60
N ALA A 46 20.80 20.56 10.58
CA ALA A 46 19.93 20.14 9.48
C ALA A 46 18.76 19.28 9.98
N LYS A 47 19.01 18.35 10.90
CA LYS A 47 17.96 17.55 11.54
C LYS A 47 16.99 18.41 12.32
N GLU A 48 17.49 19.35 13.11
CA GLU A 48 16.67 20.30 13.86
C GLU A 48 15.75 21.10 12.94
N ILE A 49 16.28 21.72 11.88
CA ILE A 49 15.49 22.52 10.92
C ILE A 49 14.40 21.69 10.22
N ILE A 50 14.70 20.43 9.89
CA ILE A 50 13.75 19.56 9.17
C ILE A 50 12.65 19.01 10.08
N GLN A 51 12.96 18.78 11.36
CA GLN A 51 12.05 18.19 12.35
C GLN A 51 11.26 19.24 13.15
N ASP A 52 11.68 20.50 13.12
CA ASP A 52 10.97 21.61 13.75
C ASP A 52 9.55 21.72 13.21
N LYS A 53 8.57 21.62 14.12
CA LYS A 53 7.14 21.72 13.79
C LYS A 53 6.62 23.16 13.87
N ASP A 54 7.34 24.01 14.60
CA ASP A 54 6.95 25.40 14.87
C ASP A 54 7.47 26.34 13.77
N VAL A 55 8.54 25.95 13.07
CA VAL A 55 9.16 26.72 11.98
C VAL A 55 8.99 26.01 10.64
N GLU A 56 8.48 26.74 9.65
CA GLU A 56 8.41 26.22 8.28
C GLU A 56 9.83 26.04 7.71
N CYS A 57 10.25 24.79 7.53
CA CYS A 57 11.55 24.41 6.97
C CYS A 57 11.90 25.20 5.70
N LYS A 58 10.93 25.39 4.79
CA LYS A 58 11.10 26.17 3.57
C LYS A 58 11.51 27.61 3.88
N GLY A 59 10.72 28.31 4.69
CA GLY A 59 10.98 29.70 5.05
C GLY A 59 12.34 29.88 5.73
N ARG A 60 12.73 28.95 6.61
CA ARG A 60 14.03 29.00 7.28
C ARG A 60 15.20 28.85 6.30
N LEU A 61 15.14 27.90 5.38
CA LEU A 61 16.20 27.70 4.39
C LEU A 61 16.24 28.84 3.36
N GLU A 62 15.10 29.37 2.95
CA GLU A 62 15.02 30.57 2.10
C GLU A 62 15.70 31.77 2.76
N GLU A 63 15.46 32.00 4.06
CA GLU A 63 16.13 33.06 4.82
C GLU A 63 17.65 32.92 4.78
N LEU A 64 18.18 31.71 5.01
CA LEU A 64 19.62 31.44 4.94
C LEU A 64 20.17 31.73 3.54
N ILE A 65 19.47 31.32 2.48
CA ILE A 65 19.88 31.57 1.10
C ILE A 65 19.91 33.08 0.82
N GLN A 66 18.88 33.83 1.20
CA GLN A 66 18.84 35.28 0.98
C GLN A 66 19.95 36.00 1.75
N ASN A 67 20.20 35.61 3.00
CA ASN A 67 21.25 36.20 3.83
C ASN A 67 22.64 35.99 3.24
N CYS A 68 22.94 34.77 2.78
CA CYS A 68 24.26 34.44 2.25
C CYS A 68 24.48 34.94 0.81
N THR A 69 23.43 35.23 0.04
CA THR A 69 23.53 35.70 -1.36
C THR A 69 23.32 37.21 -1.55
N LYS A 70 23.00 37.96 -0.48
CA LYS A 70 22.72 39.41 -0.53
C LYS A 70 23.78 40.25 -1.28
N GLY A 71 25.04 39.82 -1.23
CA GLY A 71 26.16 40.51 -1.88
C GLY A 71 26.79 39.78 -3.06
N TYR A 72 26.22 38.65 -3.49
CA TYR A 72 26.68 37.80 -4.60
C TYR A 72 25.52 36.92 -5.10
N PRO A 73 24.68 37.41 -6.04
CA PRO A 73 23.44 36.75 -6.43
C PRO A 73 23.64 35.52 -7.31
N ASP A 74 24.80 35.38 -7.98
CA ASP A 74 25.04 34.34 -9.00
C ASP A 74 24.86 32.91 -8.47
N ARG A 75 25.04 32.69 -7.16
CA ARG A 75 24.87 31.36 -6.55
C ARG A 75 23.46 31.07 -6.03
N LYS A 76 22.57 32.05 -6.06
CA LYS A 76 21.18 31.89 -5.66
C LYS A 76 20.45 30.77 -6.43
N PRO A 77 20.54 30.66 -7.78
CA PRO A 77 19.88 29.59 -8.52
C PRO A 77 20.29 28.18 -8.06
N PHE A 78 21.59 27.97 -7.80
CA PHE A 78 22.10 26.70 -7.32
C PHE A 78 21.57 26.34 -5.93
N LEU A 79 21.52 27.31 -5.01
CA LEU A 79 21.02 27.04 -3.66
C LEU A 79 19.50 26.77 -3.65
N TYR A 80 18.74 27.44 -4.53
CA TYR A 80 17.33 27.16 -4.71
C TYR A 80 17.06 25.80 -5.36
N PHE A 81 17.94 25.34 -6.24
CA PHE A 81 17.91 23.95 -6.72
C PHE A 81 18.05 22.96 -5.56
N ILE A 82 19.08 23.12 -4.71
CA ILE A 82 19.25 22.26 -3.52
C ILE A 82 18.04 22.35 -2.59
N LEU A 83 17.47 23.55 -2.39
CA LEU A 83 16.26 23.72 -1.58
C LEU A 83 15.07 22.94 -2.17
N ASN A 84 14.82 23.03 -3.47
CA ASN A 84 13.70 22.31 -4.10
C ASN A 84 13.85 20.80 -3.93
N GLU A 85 15.07 20.27 -4.06
CA GLU A 85 15.38 18.86 -3.83
C GLU A 85 15.20 18.45 -2.36
N VAL A 86 15.57 19.32 -1.41
CA VAL A 86 15.29 19.13 0.02
C VAL A 86 13.79 19.07 0.29
N LEU A 87 13.00 19.98 -0.30
CA LEU A 87 11.55 20.00 -0.13
C LEU A 87 10.88 18.78 -0.75
N PHE A 88 11.33 18.37 -1.93
CA PHE A 88 10.89 17.15 -2.59
C PHE A 88 11.15 15.92 -1.70
N LEU A 89 12.39 15.72 -1.24
CA LEU A 89 12.76 14.61 -0.36
C LEU A 89 11.97 14.62 0.94
N LYS A 90 11.79 15.79 1.56
CA LYS A 90 10.98 15.95 2.77
C LYS A 90 9.53 15.52 2.51
N SER A 91 8.94 15.94 1.39
CA SER A 91 7.57 15.54 1.03
C SER A 91 7.41 14.03 0.85
N MET A 92 8.45 13.35 0.35
CA MET A 92 8.47 11.89 0.21
C MET A 92 8.60 11.20 1.56
N LEU A 93 9.47 11.69 2.44
CA LEU A 93 9.70 11.15 3.78
C LEU A 93 8.55 11.40 4.77
N ASP A 94 7.81 12.50 4.61
CA ASP A 94 6.65 12.81 5.45
C ASP A 94 5.42 11.93 5.12
N ARG A 95 5.50 11.08 4.07
CA ARG A 95 4.43 10.12 3.72
C ARG A 95 4.32 9.02 4.76
N LYS A 96 3.07 8.62 5.04
CA LYS A 96 2.76 7.53 5.99
C LYS A 96 2.40 6.20 5.34
N SER A 97 2.13 6.21 4.04
CA SER A 97 1.68 5.04 3.30
C SER A 97 2.65 4.65 2.21
N SER A 98 2.75 3.36 1.96
CA SER A 98 3.56 2.78 0.88
C SER A 98 3.17 3.34 -0.50
N PHE A 99 4.14 3.29 -1.43
CA PHE A 99 3.97 3.78 -2.79
C PHE A 99 3.28 2.71 -3.67
N GLU A 100 2.43 3.20 -4.58
CA GLU A 100 1.96 2.40 -5.72
C GLU A 100 3.13 2.10 -6.66
N PRO A 101 3.15 0.93 -7.35
CA PRO A 101 4.30 0.53 -8.17
C PRO A 101 4.74 1.59 -9.19
N PHE A 102 3.80 2.22 -9.88
CA PHE A 102 4.10 3.27 -10.86
C PHE A 102 4.75 4.51 -10.22
N LYS A 103 4.22 4.97 -9.09
CA LYS A 103 4.77 6.13 -8.35
C LYS A 103 6.13 5.83 -7.73
N LEU A 104 6.37 4.57 -7.33
CA LEU A 104 7.68 4.13 -6.87
C LEU A 104 8.72 4.22 -7.99
N GLU A 105 8.36 3.85 -9.22
CA GLU A 105 9.27 3.98 -10.37
C GLU A 105 9.56 5.45 -10.73
N GLU A 106 8.57 6.34 -10.66
CA GLU A 106 8.80 7.79 -10.81
C GLU A 106 9.73 8.33 -9.72
N TYR A 107 9.48 7.91 -8.49
CA TYR A 107 10.29 8.30 -7.35
C TYR A 107 11.76 7.85 -7.48
N LYS A 108 12.01 6.60 -7.89
CA LYS A 108 13.34 6.09 -8.22
C LYS A 108 14.05 6.94 -9.28
N LYS A 109 13.33 7.30 -10.35
CA LYS A 109 13.87 8.13 -11.44
C LYS A 109 14.25 9.52 -10.95
N GLN A 110 13.44 10.15 -10.11
CA GLN A 110 13.73 11.48 -9.56
C GLN A 110 14.98 11.47 -8.67
N ILE A 111 15.13 10.47 -7.79
CA ILE A 111 16.34 10.33 -6.96
C ILE A 111 17.58 10.06 -7.82
N ALA A 112 17.47 9.19 -8.84
CA ALA A 112 18.57 8.95 -9.76
C ALA A 112 18.96 10.21 -10.52
N GLN A 113 17.99 10.99 -11.00
CA GLN A 113 18.23 12.24 -11.72
C GLN A 113 18.94 13.27 -10.83
N LEU A 114 18.50 13.46 -9.58
CA LEU A 114 19.18 14.32 -8.62
C LEU A 114 20.66 13.98 -8.47
N LEU A 115 20.98 12.70 -8.25
CA LEU A 115 22.36 12.26 -8.05
C LEU A 115 23.21 12.38 -9.33
N ILE A 116 22.62 12.11 -10.49
CA ILE A 116 23.26 12.32 -11.80
C ILE A 116 23.51 13.81 -12.02
N ASP A 117 22.54 14.68 -11.74
CA ASP A 117 22.67 16.13 -11.91
C ASP A 117 23.78 16.69 -11.03
N LEU A 118 23.87 16.23 -9.77
CA LEU A 118 24.98 16.59 -8.89
C LEU A 118 26.33 16.14 -9.47
N LYS A 119 26.43 14.90 -9.95
CA LYS A 119 27.64 14.40 -10.65
C LYS A 119 27.99 15.25 -11.87
N GLN A 120 27.01 15.59 -12.71
CA GLN A 120 27.22 16.36 -13.93
C GLN A 120 27.67 17.79 -13.63
N LEU A 121 27.08 18.43 -12.61
CA LEU A 121 27.55 19.73 -12.11
C LEU A 121 29.01 19.66 -11.62
N MET A 122 29.41 18.56 -10.97
CA MET A 122 30.76 18.36 -10.46
C MET A 122 31.81 18.21 -11.57
N ILE A 123 31.48 17.60 -12.71
CA ILE A 123 32.42 17.47 -13.83
C ILE A 123 32.35 18.66 -14.81
N THR A 124 31.29 19.45 -14.75
CA THR A 124 31.12 20.66 -15.57
C THR A 124 31.97 21.82 -15.03
N PRO A 125 32.80 22.46 -15.87
CA PRO A 125 33.56 23.67 -15.49
C PRO A 125 32.64 24.86 -15.17
N LYS A 126 33.07 25.78 -14.29
CA LYS A 126 32.30 26.99 -13.93
C LYS A 126 31.97 27.88 -15.12
N SER A 127 32.86 27.93 -16.11
CA SER A 127 32.65 28.66 -17.37
C SER A 127 31.53 28.09 -18.23
N LYS A 128 31.04 26.88 -17.93
CA LYS A 128 29.98 26.18 -18.65
C LYS A 128 28.76 25.98 -17.77
N THR A 129 27.63 25.80 -18.42
CA THR A 129 26.36 25.47 -17.78
C THR A 129 25.97 24.03 -18.06
N TYR A 130 25.30 23.42 -17.10
CA TYR A 130 24.60 22.15 -17.23
C TYR A 130 23.13 22.37 -16.88
N GLU A 131 22.24 21.78 -17.67
CA GLU A 131 20.80 21.85 -17.44
C GLU A 131 20.41 20.78 -16.42
N VAL A 132 20.06 21.21 -15.21
CA VAL A 132 19.54 20.32 -14.17
C VAL A 132 18.03 20.28 -14.24
N LYS A 133 17.47 19.17 -13.78
CA LYS A 133 16.04 18.97 -13.67
C LYS A 133 15.66 18.79 -12.21
N TYR A 134 14.60 19.46 -11.79
CA TYR A 134 14.07 19.29 -10.45
C TYR A 134 12.55 19.27 -10.47
N THR A 135 11.99 18.62 -9.45
CA THR A 135 10.53 18.58 -9.28
C THR A 135 10.10 19.79 -8.47
N SER A 136 9.36 20.69 -9.11
CA SER A 136 8.70 21.80 -8.42
C SER A 136 7.64 21.23 -7.47
N SER A 137 7.70 21.58 -6.19
CA SER A 137 6.66 21.20 -5.21
C SER A 137 5.26 21.75 -5.56
N THR A 138 5.17 22.74 -6.46
CA THR A 138 3.95 23.50 -6.76
C THR A 138 3.37 23.25 -8.15
N GLU A 139 4.13 22.66 -9.07
CA GLU A 139 3.64 22.37 -10.42
C GLU A 139 4.01 20.94 -10.80
N SER A 140 3.03 20.18 -11.31
CA SER A 140 3.20 18.82 -11.83
C SER A 140 4.00 18.77 -13.15
N SER A 141 4.88 19.75 -13.38
CA SER A 141 5.73 19.91 -14.55
C SER A 141 7.20 19.80 -14.14
N GLU A 142 7.93 18.96 -14.86
CA GLU A 142 9.38 18.84 -14.76
C GLU A 142 9.99 20.21 -15.07
N THR A 143 10.66 20.84 -14.10
CA THR A 143 11.26 22.16 -14.27
C THR A 143 12.74 21.99 -14.54
N SER A 144 13.27 22.66 -15.57
CA SER A 144 14.70 22.68 -15.86
C SER A 144 15.30 24.06 -15.66
N ILE A 145 16.54 24.09 -15.18
CA ILE A 145 17.32 25.32 -15.05
C ILE A 145 18.78 25.09 -15.47
N SER A 146 19.36 26.06 -16.16
CA SER A 146 20.78 26.06 -16.50
C SER A 146 21.60 26.56 -15.32
N LEU A 147 22.44 25.70 -14.75
CA LEU A 147 23.33 26.04 -13.65
C LEU A 147 24.79 26.00 -14.09
N SER A 148 25.59 26.97 -13.65
CA SER A 148 27.04 26.90 -13.81
C SER A 148 27.63 25.71 -13.05
N GLY A 149 28.53 25.00 -13.72
CA GLY A 149 29.28 23.90 -13.12
C GLY A 149 30.09 24.33 -11.88
N VAL A 150 30.56 23.35 -11.11
CA VAL A 150 31.31 23.62 -9.86
C VAL A 150 32.79 23.27 -9.93
N LYS A 151 33.26 22.72 -11.05
CA LYS A 151 34.68 22.47 -11.33
C LYS A 151 35.39 23.79 -11.66
N ASN A 152 36.53 24.05 -11.03
CA ASN A 152 37.32 25.24 -11.35
C ASN A 152 37.97 25.10 -12.75
N ASP A 153 37.93 26.17 -13.54
CA ASP A 153 38.54 26.22 -14.89
C ASP A 153 40.07 26.38 -14.88
N GLY A 154 40.62 26.89 -13.77
CA GLY A 154 42.03 27.27 -13.67
C GLY A 154 42.97 26.15 -13.22
N TYR A 155 44.25 26.25 -13.63
CA TYR A 155 45.34 25.38 -13.17
C TYR A 155 45.77 25.63 -11.71
N VAL A 156 45.43 26.79 -11.15
CA VAL A 156 45.81 27.22 -9.80
C VAL A 156 44.57 27.30 -8.92
N GLY A 157 44.55 26.53 -7.84
CA GLY A 157 43.42 26.41 -6.91
C GLY A 157 43.02 24.95 -6.66
N GLY A 158 42.05 24.75 -5.76
CA GLY A 158 41.46 23.42 -5.53
C GLY A 158 40.66 22.92 -6.74
N GLU A 159 40.30 21.65 -6.73
CA GLU A 159 39.55 21.01 -7.83
C GLU A 159 38.16 21.63 -8.05
N PHE A 160 37.46 21.93 -6.96
CA PHE A 160 36.11 22.47 -6.98
C PHE A 160 36.00 23.83 -6.31
N CYS A 161 34.93 24.54 -6.64
CA CYS A 161 34.51 25.72 -5.92
C CYS A 161 33.96 25.37 -4.54
N ASN A 162 33.67 26.38 -3.71
CA ASN A 162 33.08 26.15 -2.40
C ASN A 162 31.79 25.29 -2.47
N SER A 163 30.87 25.59 -3.40
CA SER A 163 29.66 24.77 -3.58
C SER A 163 29.98 23.32 -3.97
N GLY A 164 31.00 23.10 -4.80
CA GLY A 164 31.39 21.74 -5.20
C GLY A 164 32.09 20.97 -4.08
N ASN A 165 32.92 21.63 -3.26
CA ASN A 165 33.50 21.01 -2.06
C ASN A 165 32.40 20.60 -1.07
N LEU A 166 31.38 21.44 -0.88
CA LEU A 166 30.24 21.10 -0.02
C LEU A 166 29.44 19.91 -0.56
N ILE A 167 29.15 19.86 -1.87
CA ILE A 167 28.47 18.68 -2.47
C ILE A 167 29.32 17.42 -2.29
N LYS A 168 30.62 17.50 -2.59
CA LYS A 168 31.54 16.37 -2.46
C LYS A 168 31.57 15.84 -1.04
N GLU A 169 31.87 16.72 -0.09
CA GLU A 169 32.01 16.38 1.31
C GLU A 169 30.67 15.90 1.89
N GLU A 170 29.62 16.71 1.81
CA GLU A 170 28.36 16.42 2.51
C GLU A 170 27.56 15.28 1.88
N VAL A 171 27.44 15.27 0.55
CA VAL A 171 26.46 14.40 -0.14
C VAL A 171 27.14 13.20 -0.78
N LEU A 172 28.15 13.43 -1.63
CA LEU A 172 28.70 12.36 -2.46
C LEU A 172 29.54 11.37 -1.64
N GLU A 173 30.37 11.86 -0.72
CA GLU A 173 31.12 11.00 0.21
C GLU A 173 30.17 10.20 1.14
N ALA A 174 29.07 10.82 1.62
CA ALA A 174 28.10 10.13 2.47
C ALA A 174 27.40 8.98 1.72
N LEU A 175 27.18 9.15 0.42
CA LEU A 175 26.56 8.13 -0.44
C LEU A 175 27.57 7.19 -1.13
N ASN A 176 28.87 7.35 -0.87
CA ASN A 176 29.96 6.63 -1.54
C ASN A 176 29.95 6.78 -3.07
N ILE A 177 29.53 7.95 -3.58
CA ILE A 177 29.61 8.28 -5.01
C ILE A 177 30.98 8.88 -5.29
N HIS A 178 31.77 8.22 -6.13
CA HIS A 178 33.11 8.68 -6.46
C HIS A 178 33.07 9.64 -7.67
N ILE A 179 33.72 10.79 -7.53
CA ILE A 179 33.92 11.76 -8.61
C ILE A 179 35.41 12.09 -8.74
N ASN A 180 35.92 11.92 -9.96
CA ASN A 180 37.22 12.39 -10.38
C ASN A 180 37.06 13.37 -11.56
N SER A 181 37.28 14.66 -11.32
CA SER A 181 37.08 15.65 -12.38
C SER A 181 38.16 15.60 -13.48
N LYS A 182 39.28 14.92 -13.24
CA LYS A 182 40.39 14.78 -14.19
C LYS A 182 40.21 13.56 -15.08
N ASN A 183 39.68 12.47 -14.54
CA ASN A 183 39.40 11.25 -15.28
C ASN A 183 37.94 10.82 -15.06
N THR A 184 37.06 11.20 -15.99
CA THR A 184 35.63 10.85 -15.92
C THR A 184 35.36 9.36 -16.00
N ALA A 185 36.31 8.55 -16.49
CA ALA A 185 36.19 7.09 -16.51
C ALA A 185 36.35 6.45 -15.11
N GLU A 186 36.91 7.18 -14.15
CA GLU A 186 37.02 6.75 -12.76
C GLU A 186 35.82 7.21 -11.91
N CYS A 187 34.93 8.05 -12.45
CA CYS A 187 33.70 8.42 -11.74
C CYS A 187 32.74 7.22 -11.65
N SER A 188 31.89 7.21 -10.62
CA SER A 188 30.76 6.28 -10.57
C SER A 188 29.89 6.41 -11.83
N SER A 189 29.53 5.26 -12.41
CA SER A 189 28.71 5.19 -13.62
C SER A 189 27.27 5.63 -13.36
N ASP A 190 26.54 5.99 -14.41
CA ASP A 190 25.12 6.33 -14.25
C ASP A 190 24.29 5.12 -13.81
N GLU A 191 24.71 3.91 -14.21
CA GLU A 191 24.11 2.65 -13.81
C GLU A 191 24.31 2.38 -12.31
N GLU A 192 25.51 2.61 -11.78
CA GLU A 192 25.79 2.52 -10.34
C GLU A 192 24.95 3.52 -9.53
N ILE A 193 24.83 4.76 -10.03
CA ILE A 193 24.03 5.79 -9.39
C ILE A 193 22.54 5.43 -9.42
N LYS A 194 22.03 4.89 -10.53
CA LYS A 194 20.65 4.39 -10.64
C LYS A 194 20.38 3.23 -9.67
N ALA A 195 21.30 2.28 -9.55
CA ALA A 195 21.19 1.16 -8.61
C ALA A 195 21.21 1.64 -7.15
N LEU A 196 22.05 2.62 -6.83
CA LEU A 196 22.05 3.27 -5.52
C LEU A 196 20.72 3.97 -5.24
N ALA A 197 20.22 4.78 -6.18
CA ALA A 197 18.94 5.47 -6.04
C ALA A 197 17.78 4.49 -5.83
N GLU A 198 17.77 3.38 -6.58
CA GLU A 198 16.81 2.30 -6.38
C GLU A 198 16.90 1.70 -4.97
N SER A 199 18.10 1.40 -4.49
CA SER A 199 18.31 0.89 -3.14
C SER A 199 17.79 1.86 -2.06
N LEU A 200 18.02 3.17 -2.20
CA LEU A 200 17.50 4.18 -1.28
C LEU A 200 15.97 4.22 -1.27
N CYS A 201 15.35 4.15 -2.46
CA CYS A 201 13.90 4.19 -2.59
C CYS A 201 13.24 2.91 -2.05
N LEU A 202 13.84 1.74 -2.28
CA LEU A 202 13.35 0.47 -1.77
C LEU A 202 13.48 0.37 -0.24
N GLU A 203 14.57 0.86 0.33
CA GLU A 203 14.73 0.96 1.79
C GLU A 203 13.60 1.78 2.42
N HIS A 204 13.30 2.94 1.82
CA HIS A 204 12.20 3.80 2.25
C HIS A 204 10.82 3.13 2.05
N GLN A 205 10.57 2.52 0.88
CA GLN A 205 9.33 1.78 0.62
C GLN A 205 9.11 0.66 1.64
N ASN A 206 10.15 -0.09 1.97
CA ASN A 206 10.07 -1.18 2.94
C ASN A 206 9.81 -0.65 4.35
N ALA A 207 10.37 0.50 4.73
CA ALA A 207 10.09 1.14 6.00
C ALA A 207 8.60 1.50 6.18
N LEU A 208 7.89 1.76 5.07
CA LEU A 208 6.44 2.02 5.07
C LEU A 208 5.61 0.74 4.96
N LEU A 209 6.00 -0.17 4.06
CA LEU A 209 5.22 -1.36 3.71
C LEU A 209 5.28 -2.46 4.77
N VAL A 210 6.39 -2.62 5.48
CA VAL A 210 6.54 -3.65 6.52
C VAL A 210 5.54 -3.44 7.67
N PRO A 211 5.41 -2.24 8.27
CA PRO A 211 4.36 -1.97 9.27
C PRO A 211 2.95 -2.26 8.76
N GLU A 212 2.61 -1.83 7.54
CA GLU A 212 1.29 -2.07 6.93
C GLU A 212 0.98 -3.56 6.78
N LEU A 213 1.97 -4.36 6.35
CA LEU A 213 1.81 -5.81 6.21
C LEU A 213 1.68 -6.50 7.57
N LEU A 214 2.43 -6.06 8.58
CA LEU A 214 2.33 -6.61 9.93
C LEU A 214 0.95 -6.35 10.55
N GLU A 215 0.42 -5.14 10.40
CA GLU A 215 -0.92 -4.79 10.86
C GLU A 215 -1.99 -5.65 10.15
N LYS A 216 -1.93 -5.76 8.83
CA LYS A 216 -2.84 -6.62 8.05
C LYS A 216 -2.75 -8.09 8.46
N ALA A 217 -1.54 -8.61 8.68
CA ALA A 217 -1.34 -9.99 9.13
C ALA A 217 -1.94 -10.23 10.51
N GLN A 218 -1.84 -9.26 11.43
CA GLN A 218 -2.43 -9.34 12.75
C GLN A 218 -3.97 -9.34 12.69
N ILE A 219 -4.57 -8.46 11.87
CA ILE A 219 -6.02 -8.40 11.67
C ILE A 219 -6.54 -9.73 11.09
N LEU A 220 -5.87 -10.25 10.06
CA LEU A 220 -6.24 -11.55 9.47
C LEU A 220 -6.10 -12.70 10.46
N SER A 221 -5.07 -12.69 11.32
CA SER A 221 -4.90 -13.72 12.35
C SER A 221 -6.03 -13.71 13.39
N VAL A 222 -6.48 -12.53 13.81
CA VAL A 222 -7.62 -12.39 14.74
C VAL A 222 -8.91 -12.88 14.08
N SER A 223 -9.21 -12.40 12.88
CA SER A 223 -10.39 -12.80 12.11
C SER A 223 -10.44 -14.32 11.89
N ASN A 224 -9.31 -14.94 11.51
CA ASN A 224 -9.24 -16.39 11.33
C ASN A 224 -9.54 -17.15 12.63
N LYS A 225 -9.06 -16.68 13.80
CA LYS A 225 -9.35 -17.31 15.09
C LYS A 225 -10.83 -17.18 15.49
N GLU A 226 -11.46 -16.06 15.15
CA GLU A 226 -12.89 -15.85 15.39
C GLU A 226 -13.73 -16.78 14.51
N GLN A 227 -13.41 -16.87 13.22
CA GLN A 227 -14.04 -17.80 12.28
C GLN A 227 -13.86 -19.26 12.71
N GLU A 228 -12.68 -19.64 13.21
CA GLU A 228 -12.41 -20.99 13.70
C GLU A 228 -13.27 -21.33 14.94
N LYS A 229 -13.44 -20.37 15.87
CA LYS A 229 -14.35 -20.54 17.02
C LYS A 229 -15.81 -20.69 16.58
N GLU A 230 -16.26 -19.86 15.64
CA GLU A 230 -17.63 -19.91 15.13
C GLU A 230 -17.91 -21.23 14.38
N LEU A 231 -16.93 -21.72 13.61
CA LEU A 231 -17.01 -23.03 12.98
C LEU A 231 -17.10 -24.14 14.01
N LEU A 232 -16.32 -24.06 15.10
CA LEU A 232 -16.36 -25.05 16.18
C LEU A 232 -17.73 -25.07 16.90
N THR A 233 -18.33 -23.91 17.13
CA THR A 233 -19.68 -23.84 17.74
C THR A 233 -20.73 -24.40 16.79
N LYS A 234 -20.69 -24.04 15.50
CA LYS A 234 -21.65 -24.55 14.50
C LYS A 234 -21.51 -26.05 14.27
N THR A 235 -20.29 -26.59 14.31
CA THR A 235 -20.09 -28.06 14.21
C THR A 235 -20.62 -28.78 15.43
N GLN A 236 -20.44 -28.25 16.64
CA GLN A 236 -21.06 -28.83 17.85
C GLN A 236 -22.59 -28.79 17.81
N GLU A 237 -23.17 -27.70 17.30
CA GLU A 237 -24.63 -27.60 17.08
C GLU A 237 -25.11 -28.62 16.05
N ALA A 238 -24.42 -28.72 14.90
CA ALA A 238 -24.74 -29.71 13.87
C ALA A 238 -24.63 -31.16 14.37
N GLU A 239 -23.67 -31.47 15.24
CA GLU A 239 -23.56 -32.79 15.88
C GLU A 239 -24.72 -33.06 16.85
N LYS A 240 -25.12 -32.06 17.65
CA LYS A 240 -26.30 -32.18 18.53
C LYS A 240 -27.57 -32.39 17.71
N ASP A 241 -27.77 -31.63 16.65
CA ASP A 241 -28.91 -31.75 15.75
C ASP A 241 -28.93 -33.12 15.06
N LYS A 242 -27.76 -33.63 14.66
CA LYS A 242 -27.66 -34.99 14.10
C LYS A 242 -28.08 -36.06 15.10
N ASN A 243 -27.69 -35.93 16.37
CA ASN A 243 -28.07 -36.87 17.41
C ASN A 243 -29.58 -36.81 17.69
N THR A 244 -30.17 -35.61 17.77
CA THR A 244 -31.62 -35.46 17.98
C THR A 244 -32.43 -35.99 16.80
N ILE A 245 -31.97 -35.78 15.57
CA ILE A 245 -32.58 -36.39 14.36
C ILE A 245 -32.55 -37.92 14.48
N SER A 246 -31.41 -38.50 14.85
CA SER A 246 -31.28 -39.96 14.99
C SER A 246 -32.21 -40.53 16.08
N GLU A 247 -32.37 -39.83 17.20
CA GLU A 247 -33.34 -40.19 18.25
C GLU A 247 -34.79 -40.11 17.75
N GLN A 248 -35.12 -39.03 17.03
CA GLN A 248 -36.44 -38.85 16.43
C GLN A 248 -36.75 -39.95 15.42
N GLU A 249 -35.82 -40.30 14.54
CA GLU A 249 -35.96 -41.42 13.58
C GLU A 249 -36.23 -42.74 14.30
N ALA A 250 -35.56 -43.02 15.41
CA ALA A 250 -35.80 -44.22 16.21
C ALA A 250 -37.21 -44.24 16.82
N THR A 251 -37.67 -43.10 17.36
CA THR A 251 -39.04 -42.99 17.89
C THR A 251 -40.11 -43.09 16.80
N ILE A 252 -39.87 -42.55 15.60
CA ILE A 252 -40.78 -42.71 14.45
C ILE A 252 -40.90 -44.19 14.09
N LEU A 253 -39.77 -44.91 13.98
CA LEU A 253 -39.77 -46.35 13.71
C LEU A 253 -40.54 -47.17 14.76
N GLU A 254 -40.45 -46.80 16.04
CA GLU A 254 -41.21 -47.45 17.10
C GLU A 254 -42.71 -47.16 16.97
N LYS A 255 -43.07 -45.90 16.70
CA LYS A 255 -44.47 -45.49 16.49
C LYS A 255 -45.08 -46.12 15.25
N ASP A 256 -44.32 -46.27 14.16
CA ASP A 256 -44.78 -46.96 12.95
C ASP A 256 -45.10 -48.44 13.22
N LYS A 257 -44.26 -49.13 14.01
CA LYS A 257 -44.55 -50.50 14.45
C LYS A 257 -45.80 -50.58 15.32
N GLU A 258 -46.03 -49.58 16.18
CA GLU A 258 -47.22 -49.50 17.03
C GLU A 258 -48.49 -49.26 16.19
N ILE A 259 -48.41 -48.40 15.17
CA ILE A 259 -49.48 -48.15 14.20
C ILE A 259 -49.79 -49.42 13.40
N GLU A 260 -48.79 -50.18 12.95
CA GLU A 260 -49.03 -51.45 12.26
C GLU A 260 -49.79 -52.45 13.14
N LYS A 261 -49.36 -52.64 14.40
CA LYS A 261 -50.07 -53.51 15.35
C LYS A 261 -51.51 -53.05 15.60
N LEU A 262 -51.74 -51.74 15.70
CA LEU A 262 -53.09 -51.20 15.85
C LEU A 262 -53.93 -51.38 14.59
N LYS A 263 -53.36 -51.19 13.40
CA LYS A 263 -54.03 -51.48 12.12
C LYS A 263 -54.42 -52.94 12.02
N GLU A 264 -53.56 -53.86 12.44
CA GLU A 264 -53.84 -55.29 12.46
C GLU A 264 -54.99 -55.62 13.43
N LYS A 265 -54.96 -55.08 14.65
CA LYS A 265 -56.08 -55.21 15.60
C LYS A 265 -57.39 -54.62 15.09
N VAL A 266 -57.37 -53.46 14.43
CA VAL A 266 -58.57 -52.87 13.81
C VAL A 266 -59.09 -53.78 12.70
N SER A 267 -58.20 -54.36 11.89
CA SER A 267 -58.54 -55.31 10.83
C SER A 267 -59.20 -56.57 11.39
N GLU A 268 -58.69 -57.11 12.50
CA GLU A 268 -59.30 -58.24 13.24
C GLU A 268 -60.66 -57.87 13.83
N LEU A 269 -60.77 -56.71 14.47
CA LEU A 269 -62.04 -56.21 15.00
C LEU A 269 -63.10 -56.08 13.91
N THR A 270 -62.70 -55.55 12.75
CA THR A 270 -63.56 -55.37 11.57
C THR A 270 -63.97 -56.72 10.95
N ARG A 271 -63.13 -57.76 11.06
CA ARG A 271 -63.49 -59.15 10.68
C ARG A 271 -64.41 -59.83 11.70
N SER A 272 -64.30 -59.48 12.98
CA SER A 272 -65.11 -60.07 14.07
C SER A 272 -66.48 -59.40 14.26
N MET A 273 -66.69 -58.21 13.71
CA MET A 273 -68.02 -57.59 13.67
C MET A 273 -68.92 -58.35 12.69
N PRO A 274 -70.13 -58.75 13.09
CA PRO A 274 -71.13 -59.19 12.12
C PRO A 274 -71.34 -58.04 11.13
N ARG A 275 -71.35 -58.33 9.82
CA ARG A 275 -71.80 -57.35 8.82
C ARG A 275 -73.11 -56.76 9.33
N PRO A 276 -73.28 -55.42 9.38
CA PRO A 276 -74.58 -54.85 9.72
C PRO A 276 -75.58 -55.40 8.71
N VAL A 277 -76.43 -56.32 9.17
CA VAL A 277 -77.58 -56.77 8.39
C VAL A 277 -78.51 -55.57 8.40
N PHE A 278 -78.56 -54.87 7.27
CA PHE A 278 -79.51 -53.80 7.05
C PHE A 278 -80.92 -54.42 7.14
N ASN A 279 -81.56 -54.26 8.29
CA ASN A 279 -82.94 -54.70 8.50
C ASN A 279 -83.85 -53.51 8.12
N PRO A 280 -84.66 -53.61 7.05
CA PRO A 280 -85.37 -52.45 6.48
C PRO A 280 -86.59 -51.99 7.30
N VAL A 281 -86.77 -52.45 8.54
CA VAL A 281 -87.95 -52.14 9.34
C VAL A 281 -87.54 -51.90 10.80
N LEU A 282 -87.14 -50.67 11.13
CA LEU A 282 -87.34 -49.95 12.40
C LEU A 282 -86.59 -48.59 12.34
N PRO A 283 -87.16 -47.49 12.87
CA PRO A 283 -86.54 -46.17 12.78
C PRO A 283 -85.42 -46.02 13.83
N LEU A 284 -84.18 -45.82 13.39
CA LEU A 284 -83.05 -45.45 14.23
C LEU A 284 -83.19 -43.98 14.67
N GLY A 285 -83.78 -43.78 15.85
CA GLY A 285 -83.65 -42.55 16.62
C GLY A 285 -82.41 -42.59 17.51
N TYR A 286 -81.58 -41.55 17.40
CA TYR A 286 -80.52 -41.11 18.32
C TYR A 286 -79.19 -41.88 18.36
N SER A 287 -78.23 -41.35 17.60
CA SER A 287 -76.95 -40.89 18.17
C SER A 287 -76.37 -39.78 17.29
N SER A 288 -76.99 -38.60 17.38
CA SER A 288 -76.42 -37.33 16.95
C SER A 288 -75.64 -36.72 18.12
N LEU A 289 -74.32 -36.86 18.14
CA LEU A 289 -73.43 -35.90 18.79
C LEU A 289 -72.20 -35.68 17.89
N PHE A 290 -72.24 -34.54 17.21
CA PHE A 290 -71.15 -33.79 16.57
C PHE A 290 -70.43 -34.40 15.36
N PHE A 291 -71.11 -34.38 14.21
CA PHE A 291 -70.45 -34.06 12.94
C PHE A 291 -70.83 -32.64 12.53
N ASN A 292 -69.89 -31.70 12.67
CA ASN A 292 -69.94 -30.44 11.96
C ASN A 292 -69.29 -30.67 10.59
N THR A 293 -70.11 -30.79 9.56
CA THR A 293 -69.66 -30.75 8.17
C THR A 293 -69.45 -29.28 7.77
N LYS A 294 -68.20 -28.91 7.50
CA LYS A 294 -67.92 -27.90 6.48
C LYS A 294 -67.03 -28.54 5.44
N LEU A 295 -67.69 -29.15 4.46
CA LEU A 295 -67.07 -29.61 3.23
C LEU A 295 -66.74 -28.35 2.40
N GLY A 296 -65.46 -28.00 2.35
CA GLY A 296 -64.91 -26.98 1.46
C GLY A 296 -63.94 -27.66 0.49
N THR A 297 -64.35 -27.73 -0.77
CA THR A 297 -63.60 -28.19 -1.93
C THR A 297 -62.27 -27.44 -2.12
N GLN A 298 -61.26 -28.20 -2.52
CA GLN A 298 -59.99 -27.84 -3.19
C GLN A 298 -59.60 -26.35 -3.30
N ALA A 299 -58.43 -26.01 -2.74
CA ALA A 299 -57.47 -25.14 -3.42
C ALA A 299 -56.05 -25.38 -2.86
N LYS A 300 -55.13 -25.74 -3.77
CA LYS A 300 -53.69 -25.51 -3.60
C LYS A 300 -53.50 -24.02 -3.27
N GLN A 301 -53.02 -23.71 -2.08
CA GLN A 301 -52.34 -22.44 -1.82
C GLN A 301 -51.01 -22.75 -1.16
N GLN A 302 -49.97 -22.63 -1.99
CA GLN A 302 -48.61 -22.38 -1.56
C GLN A 302 -48.63 -21.19 -0.60
N THR A 303 -48.20 -21.41 0.64
CA THR A 303 -47.74 -20.32 1.49
C THR A 303 -46.41 -19.86 0.93
N ILE A 304 -46.50 -18.80 0.14
CA ILE A 304 -45.44 -17.84 -0.13
C ILE A 304 -45.03 -17.27 1.24
N ILE A 305 -43.82 -17.60 1.68
CA ILE A 305 -43.09 -16.75 2.62
C ILE A 305 -42.48 -15.66 1.75
N ASP A 306 -43.03 -14.45 1.88
CA ASP A 306 -42.43 -13.23 1.37
C ASP A 306 -41.23 -12.89 2.26
N VAL A 307 -40.03 -13.28 1.80
CA VAL A 307 -38.76 -12.74 2.28
C VAL A 307 -38.45 -11.53 1.41
N SER A 308 -39.14 -10.43 1.68
CA SER A 308 -38.66 -9.10 1.34
C SER A 308 -37.75 -8.64 2.48
N ASP A 309 -36.49 -9.07 2.39
CA ASP A 309 -35.29 -8.30 2.75
C ASP A 309 -34.09 -9.24 2.84
N LEU A 310 -33.34 -9.36 1.74
CA LEU A 310 -31.88 -9.52 1.71
C LEU A 310 -31.41 -9.34 0.24
N PRO A 311 -30.31 -8.61 -0.02
CA PRO A 311 -29.96 -8.14 -1.36
C PRO A 311 -29.30 -9.23 -2.21
N MET A 312 -29.84 -9.49 -3.41
CA MET A 312 -29.15 -10.29 -4.42
C MET A 312 -28.13 -9.45 -5.19
N VAL A 313 -26.90 -9.93 -5.11
CA VAL A 313 -25.78 -9.71 -6.02
C VAL A 313 -26.22 -9.94 -7.48
N LYS A 314 -25.94 -8.96 -8.34
CA LYS A 314 -26.09 -9.08 -9.80
C LYS A 314 -24.92 -9.90 -10.35
N SER A 315 -25.23 -11.03 -10.97
CA SER A 315 -24.37 -11.69 -11.95
C SER A 315 -25.22 -12.04 -13.16
N SER A 316 -25.06 -11.26 -14.24
CA SER A 316 -25.61 -11.53 -15.55
C SER A 316 -24.56 -12.24 -16.39
N GLU A 317 -24.83 -13.48 -16.81
CA GLU A 317 -24.24 -14.07 -18.01
C GLU A 317 -25.19 -13.80 -19.19
N THR A 318 -24.62 -13.33 -20.30
CA THR A 318 -25.22 -13.45 -21.63
C THR A 318 -24.29 -14.32 -22.47
N THR A 319 -24.83 -15.44 -22.92
CA THR A 319 -24.28 -16.33 -23.92
C THR A 319 -24.29 -15.68 -25.30
N ASP A 320 -23.23 -15.91 -26.06
CA ASP A 320 -23.22 -16.56 -27.37
C ASP A 320 -22.13 -15.98 -28.29
N THR A 321 -21.19 -16.83 -28.69
CA THR A 321 -20.98 -17.30 -30.08
C THR A 321 -19.52 -17.75 -30.25
N GLN A 322 -19.30 -19.07 -30.31
CA GLN A 322 -18.18 -19.64 -31.08
C GLN A 322 -18.65 -19.83 -32.53
N PRO A 323 -17.73 -19.78 -33.51
CA PRO A 323 -17.31 -21.07 -34.08
C PRO A 323 -15.82 -21.19 -34.42
N ASN A 324 -15.32 -22.41 -34.17
CA ASN A 324 -14.42 -23.24 -34.97
C ASN A 324 -12.93 -22.90 -35.21
N GLN A 325 -12.13 -23.88 -34.73
CA GLN A 325 -10.97 -24.53 -35.38
C GLN A 325 -9.67 -23.72 -35.51
N SER A 326 -8.46 -24.28 -35.31
CA SER A 326 -7.99 -25.66 -35.16
C SER A 326 -6.64 -25.67 -34.43
N PHE A 327 -6.40 -26.70 -33.62
CA PHE A 327 -5.06 -27.08 -33.16
C PHE A 327 -4.25 -27.63 -34.35
N SER A 328 -3.01 -27.15 -34.50
CA SER A 328 -1.96 -27.86 -35.24
C SER A 328 -0.67 -27.80 -34.42
N MET A 329 -0.29 -28.94 -33.85
CA MET A 329 1.05 -29.23 -33.37
C MET A 329 1.87 -29.69 -34.57
N GLY A 330 2.99 -29.01 -34.84
CA GLY A 330 3.95 -29.38 -35.87
C GLY A 330 5.36 -29.20 -35.35
N ASN A 331 5.96 -30.30 -34.89
CA ASN A 331 7.41 -30.48 -34.81
C ASN A 331 8.02 -30.39 -36.23
N GLY A 332 9.21 -29.81 -36.37
CA GLY A 332 10.03 -30.00 -37.57
C GLY A 332 11.21 -29.06 -37.68
N HIS A 333 12.41 -29.63 -37.75
CA HIS A 333 13.73 -29.02 -37.92
C HIS A 333 13.91 -28.13 -39.17
N GLY A 334 14.96 -27.31 -39.12
CA GLY A 334 15.84 -27.08 -40.27
C GLY A 334 16.35 -25.65 -40.42
N ASP A 335 17.56 -25.36 -39.93
CA ASP A 335 18.75 -25.02 -40.75
C ASP A 335 19.94 -24.58 -39.87
#